data_AF-A0A1T5DC91-F1
#
_entry.id   AF-A0A1T5DC91-F1
#
_cell.length_a   1.000
_cell.length_b   1.000
_cell.length_c   1.000
_cell.angle_alpha   90.00
_cell.angle_beta   90.00
_cell.angle_gamma   90.00
#
_symmetry.space_group_name_H-M   'P 1'
#
loop_
_entity.id
_entity.type
_entity.pdbx_description
1 polymer ?
#
loop_
_entity_poly.entity_id
_entity_poly.type
_entity_poly.pdbx_seq_one_letter_code
_entity_poly.pdbx_strand_id
1 'polypeptide(L)'
;MVDGSLLVVRLEDSSGMKRISVLTCICLLITDLVIAQDGRKNIANGFNKLDSVSTAEGVEAIVSQVDKRYVKFRVSTSLNFELDHCKSLGDINQFKAISKADFDKNGYTDLLVVGIVDKIPTILTLMGSSENKISVNILSRWRSRRCSIAKAVTEDEDTFIELKYFRPYSQMPDSAKLIFKFGDFVEYNPKTRRYNVEKIEYKFNDAFALEINTNRKASLKATEYNTLRSDYFNAKYIGRIDVARYEELLSILDYSDFPSLQNQYDIGGSHFSSGILKITYNNGLVKIIVDHGLIGTFALNRIHDKMVAIRTNQEWKLEAPKALIPLPSVSN
;
A
#
# COMPACT_ATOMS: atom_id res chain seq x y z
N MET A 1 -22.04 8.12 -41.27
CA MET A 1 -22.62 9.47 -41.13
C MET A 1 -22.49 9.87 -39.67
N VAL A 2 -21.41 10.57 -39.35
CA VAL A 2 -21.21 11.21 -38.04
C VAL A 2 -20.99 12.67 -38.38
N ASP A 3 -21.94 13.49 -37.95
CA ASP A 3 -22.04 14.90 -38.27
C ASP A 3 -21.04 15.67 -37.41
N GLY A 4 -20.00 16.21 -38.06
CA GLY A 4 -18.95 17.00 -37.43
C GLY A 4 -19.35 18.46 -37.41
N SER A 5 -20.01 18.91 -36.34
CA SER A 5 -20.37 20.32 -36.18
C SER A 5 -19.12 21.14 -35.87
N LEU A 6 -18.69 21.91 -36.88
CA LEU A 6 -17.59 22.87 -36.81
C LEU A 6 -17.96 24.03 -35.87
N LEU A 7 -17.20 24.22 -34.79
CA LEU A 7 -17.36 25.38 -33.90
C LEU A 7 -16.81 26.63 -34.62
N VAL A 8 -17.70 27.49 -35.12
CA VAL A 8 -17.33 28.79 -35.70
C VAL A 8 -17.31 29.84 -34.59
N VAL A 9 -16.13 30.24 -34.15
CA VAL A 9 -15.95 31.39 -33.24
C VAL A 9 -15.86 32.66 -34.08
N ARG A 10 -16.89 33.52 -34.02
CA ARG A 10 -16.82 34.91 -34.52
C ARG A 10 -16.24 35.79 -33.42
N LEU A 11 -15.11 36.43 -33.69
CA LEU A 11 -14.57 37.53 -32.89
C LEU A 11 -14.97 38.84 -33.57
N GLU A 12 -15.79 39.63 -32.90
CA GLU A 12 -16.07 41.02 -33.29
C GLU A 12 -14.98 41.93 -32.73
N ASP A 13 -14.39 42.72 -33.62
CA ASP A 13 -13.26 43.60 -33.36
C ASP A 13 -13.78 45.03 -33.08
N SER A 14 -13.48 45.58 -31.90
CA SER A 14 -13.60 47.02 -31.65
C SER A 14 -12.30 47.56 -31.05
N SER A 15 -11.57 48.28 -31.92
CA SER A 15 -10.62 49.34 -31.61
C SER A 15 -9.73 49.18 -30.38
N GLY A 16 -8.51 48.69 -30.60
CA GLY A 16 -7.42 48.86 -29.65
C GLY A 16 -6.24 47.94 -29.93
N MET A 17 -5.28 48.40 -30.73
CA MET A 17 -4.02 47.70 -31.03
C MET A 17 -3.40 47.00 -29.80
N LYS A 18 -3.43 45.67 -29.79
CA LYS A 18 -2.36 44.83 -29.24
C LYS A 18 -2.08 43.70 -30.23
N ARG A 19 -0.90 43.74 -30.85
CA ARG A 19 -0.36 42.61 -31.63
C ARG A 19 -0.10 41.44 -30.67
N ILE A 20 -1.11 40.61 -30.45
CA ILE A 20 -0.90 39.28 -29.86
C ILE A 20 -0.45 38.38 -31.00
N SER A 21 0.83 38.00 -30.95
CA SER A 21 1.45 37.11 -31.92
C SER A 21 0.71 35.77 -31.94
N VAL A 22 0.13 35.44 -33.09
CA VAL A 22 -0.50 34.14 -33.41
C VAL A 22 0.50 32.96 -33.27
N LEU A 23 1.79 33.26 -33.14
CA LEU A 23 2.84 32.27 -32.87
C LEU A 23 2.69 31.56 -31.51
N THR A 24 2.00 32.14 -30.53
CA THR A 24 1.90 31.55 -29.18
C THR A 24 0.85 30.44 -29.08
N CYS A 25 -0.18 30.41 -29.94
CA CYS A 25 -1.18 29.34 -29.92
C CYS A 25 -0.73 28.05 -30.63
N ILE A 26 0.24 28.13 -31.55
CA ILE A 26 0.75 26.93 -32.25
C ILE A 26 1.82 26.21 -31.41
N CYS A 27 2.57 26.92 -30.55
CA CYS A 27 3.52 26.28 -29.63
C CYS A 27 2.83 25.46 -28.53
N LEU A 28 1.61 25.82 -28.10
CA LEU A 28 0.89 25.07 -27.06
C LEU A 28 0.29 23.76 -27.58
N LEU A 29 -0.06 23.68 -28.87
CA LEU A 29 -0.58 22.43 -29.46
C LEU A 29 0.52 21.43 -29.84
N ILE A 30 1.76 21.90 -30.06
CA ILE A 30 2.90 21.01 -30.32
C ILE A 30 3.46 20.43 -29.00
N THR A 31 3.37 21.15 -27.87
CA THR A 31 3.77 20.57 -26.58
C THR A 31 2.85 19.44 -26.12
N ASP A 32 1.54 19.54 -26.36
CA ASP A 32 0.61 18.46 -26.00
C ASP A 32 0.75 17.22 -26.91
N LEU A 33 1.14 17.42 -28.18
CA LEU A 33 1.36 16.31 -29.11
C LEU A 33 2.71 15.60 -28.89
N VAL A 34 3.73 16.30 -28.39
CA VAL A 34 5.04 15.70 -28.05
C VAL A 34 5.00 14.99 -26.69
N ILE A 35 4.19 15.44 -25.73
CA ILE A 35 4.02 14.75 -24.44
C ILE A 35 3.18 13.47 -24.57
N ALA A 36 2.32 13.36 -25.58
CA ALA A 36 1.55 12.14 -25.84
C ALA A 36 2.36 11.01 -26.53
N GLN A 37 3.58 11.29 -27.00
CA GLN A 37 4.47 10.29 -27.64
C GLN A 37 5.62 9.80 -26.75
N ASP A 38 5.78 10.35 -25.54
CA ASP A 38 6.80 9.89 -24.59
C ASP A 38 6.17 8.93 -23.58
N GLY A 39 6.45 7.63 -23.70
CA GLY A 39 6.17 6.68 -22.62
C GLY A 39 5.88 5.23 -23.02
N ARG A 40 5.49 4.93 -24.26
CA ARG A 40 5.49 3.53 -24.73
C ARG A 40 6.90 3.15 -25.15
N LYS A 41 7.85 3.16 -24.20
CA LYS A 41 9.02 2.29 -24.34
C LYS A 41 8.42 0.90 -24.55
N ASN A 42 8.76 0.27 -25.68
CA ASN A 42 8.66 -1.18 -25.80
C ASN A 42 9.53 -1.74 -24.68
N ILE A 43 8.95 -1.94 -23.49
CA ILE A 43 9.59 -2.68 -22.42
C ILE A 43 9.64 -4.09 -22.98
N ALA A 44 10.79 -4.46 -23.55
CA ALA A 44 11.04 -5.85 -23.86
C ALA A 44 10.80 -6.62 -22.57
N ASN A 45 9.84 -7.53 -22.57
CA ASN A 45 9.54 -8.36 -21.39
C ASN A 45 10.86 -8.93 -20.88
N GLY A 46 11.24 -8.50 -19.69
CA GLY A 46 12.49 -8.90 -19.08
C GLY A 46 12.33 -10.34 -18.63
N PHE A 47 13.12 -11.25 -19.20
CA PHE A 47 13.20 -12.61 -18.66
C PHE A 47 13.86 -12.57 -17.28
N ASN A 48 13.19 -13.14 -16.29
CA ASN A 48 13.70 -13.40 -14.95
C ASN A 48 13.59 -14.90 -14.59
N LYS A 49 14.09 -15.24 -13.41
CA LYS A 49 14.04 -16.61 -12.87
C LYS A 49 12.61 -17.18 -12.77
N LEU A 50 11.60 -16.35 -12.50
CA LEU A 50 10.20 -16.77 -12.33
C LEU A 50 9.53 -17.18 -13.66
N ASP A 51 10.03 -16.72 -14.81
CA ASP A 51 9.55 -17.16 -16.13
C ASP A 51 9.71 -18.67 -16.33
N SER A 52 10.83 -19.23 -15.85
CA SER A 52 11.15 -20.65 -15.99
C SER A 52 10.36 -21.59 -15.06
N VAL A 53 9.69 -21.03 -14.05
CA VAL A 53 9.06 -21.83 -12.98
C VAL A 53 7.67 -22.26 -13.40
N SER A 54 7.43 -23.56 -13.49
CA SER A 54 6.12 -24.11 -13.90
C SER A 54 5.57 -25.17 -12.95
N THR A 55 6.34 -25.59 -11.94
CA THR A 55 5.96 -26.65 -10.99
C THR A 55 5.89 -26.15 -9.56
N ALA A 56 5.15 -26.87 -8.72
CA ALA A 56 5.06 -26.61 -7.28
C ALA A 56 6.45 -26.64 -6.62
N GLU A 57 7.24 -27.66 -6.93
CA GLU A 57 8.58 -27.87 -6.38
C GLU A 57 9.53 -26.73 -6.76
N GLY A 58 9.41 -26.22 -8.00
CA GLY A 58 10.19 -25.07 -8.47
C GLY A 58 9.86 -23.79 -7.70
N VAL A 59 8.57 -23.54 -7.43
CA VAL A 59 8.13 -22.41 -6.60
C VAL A 59 8.64 -22.55 -5.16
N GLU A 60 8.46 -23.72 -4.55
CA GLU A 60 8.90 -24.00 -3.16
C GLU A 60 10.42 -23.83 -2.99
N ALA A 61 11.21 -24.29 -3.96
CA ALA A 61 12.66 -24.12 -3.98
C ALA A 61 13.05 -22.63 -4.00
N ILE A 62 12.35 -21.80 -4.79
CA ILE A 62 12.59 -20.36 -4.84
C ILE A 62 12.19 -19.68 -3.53
N VAL A 63 10.98 -19.94 -3.04
CA VAL A 63 10.47 -19.35 -1.79
C VAL A 63 11.44 -19.63 -0.63
N SER A 64 11.87 -20.88 -0.46
CA SER A 64 12.80 -21.29 0.60
C SER A 64 14.23 -20.76 0.42
N GLN A 65 14.63 -20.43 -0.81
CA GLN A 65 15.91 -19.77 -1.10
C GLN A 65 15.87 -18.28 -0.74
N VAL A 66 14.82 -17.59 -1.16
CA VAL A 66 14.69 -16.13 -1.01
C VAL A 66 14.41 -15.75 0.44
N ASP A 67 13.55 -16.50 1.14
CA ASP A 67 13.17 -16.18 2.50
C ASP A 67 12.99 -17.44 3.37
N LYS A 68 13.91 -17.60 4.32
CA LYS A 68 13.97 -18.77 5.22
C LYS A 68 12.75 -18.90 6.13
N ARG A 69 11.97 -17.83 6.33
CA ARG A 69 10.70 -17.88 7.08
C ARG A 69 9.70 -18.83 6.45
N TYR A 70 9.81 -19.08 5.15
CA TYR A 70 8.90 -19.91 4.36
C TYR A 70 9.49 -21.25 3.94
N VAL A 71 10.53 -21.77 4.62
CA VAL A 71 11.14 -23.08 4.29
C VAL A 71 10.15 -24.26 4.33
N LYS A 72 9.10 -24.13 5.15
CA LYS A 72 8.01 -25.11 5.27
C LYS A 72 6.81 -24.83 4.37
N PHE A 73 6.87 -23.79 3.53
CA PHE A 73 5.80 -23.50 2.60
C PHE A 73 5.68 -24.63 1.58
N ARG A 74 4.45 -25.05 1.32
CA ARG A 74 4.11 -26.04 0.29
C ARG A 74 3.00 -25.49 -0.58
N VAL A 75 3.13 -25.61 -1.90
CA VAL A 75 2.08 -25.21 -2.84
C VAL A 75 0.91 -26.17 -2.72
N SER A 76 -0.30 -25.63 -2.62
CA SER A 76 -1.51 -26.43 -2.47
C SER A 76 -2.09 -26.76 -3.84
N THR A 77 -1.51 -27.73 -4.56
CA THR A 77 -1.88 -28.05 -5.95
C THR A 77 -3.35 -28.45 -6.14
N SER A 78 -3.92 -29.16 -5.16
CA SER A 78 -5.34 -29.54 -5.15
C SER A 78 -6.23 -28.47 -4.51
N LEU A 79 -5.64 -27.46 -3.87
CA LEU A 79 -6.31 -26.49 -3.01
C LEU A 79 -7.18 -27.13 -1.91
N ASN A 80 -7.02 -28.42 -1.62
CA ASN A 80 -7.84 -29.13 -0.64
C ASN A 80 -7.39 -28.78 0.79
N PHE A 81 -8.04 -27.81 1.40
CA PHE A 81 -7.76 -27.39 2.76
C PHE A 81 -8.39 -28.37 3.76
N GLU A 82 -7.62 -28.80 4.77
CA GLU A 82 -8.08 -29.71 5.83
C GLU A 82 -9.25 -29.10 6.65
N LEU A 83 -9.30 -27.77 6.76
CA LEU A 83 -10.30 -27.06 7.56
C LEU A 83 -11.62 -26.95 6.78
N ASP A 84 -12.70 -27.54 7.30
CA ASP A 84 -14.00 -27.58 6.62
C ASP A 84 -14.57 -26.20 6.26
N HIS A 85 -14.37 -25.20 7.13
CA HIS A 85 -14.82 -23.84 6.84
C HIS A 85 -14.04 -23.16 5.71
N CYS A 86 -12.85 -23.67 5.32
CA CYS A 86 -12.17 -23.19 4.11
C CYS A 86 -12.86 -23.66 2.84
N LYS A 87 -13.54 -24.81 2.88
CA LYS A 87 -14.21 -25.41 1.71
C LYS A 87 -15.38 -24.58 1.22
N SER A 88 -15.93 -23.69 2.07
CA SER A 88 -17.03 -22.80 1.72
C SER A 88 -16.62 -21.50 1.01
N LEU A 89 -15.32 -21.25 0.75
CA LEU A 89 -14.86 -20.07 0.02
C LEU A 89 -15.28 -20.03 -1.46
N GLY A 90 -15.92 -21.09 -1.96
CA GLY A 90 -16.55 -21.17 -3.28
C GLY A 90 -16.03 -22.34 -4.08
N ASP A 91 -16.36 -22.35 -5.37
CA ASP A 91 -15.89 -23.35 -6.33
C ASP A 91 -14.38 -23.24 -6.52
N ILE A 92 -13.66 -24.02 -5.71
CA ILE A 92 -12.20 -24.04 -5.66
C ILE A 92 -11.58 -24.43 -7.00
N ASN A 93 -12.34 -25.09 -7.88
CA ASN A 93 -11.90 -25.49 -9.22
C ASN A 93 -11.64 -24.30 -10.14
N GLN A 94 -12.15 -23.10 -9.80
CA GLN A 94 -11.89 -21.87 -10.53
C GLN A 94 -10.56 -21.21 -10.15
N PHE A 95 -9.86 -21.74 -9.16
CA PHE A 95 -8.62 -21.19 -8.64
C PHE A 95 -7.43 -22.05 -9.06
N LYS A 96 -6.33 -21.41 -9.42
CA LYS A 96 -5.05 -22.08 -9.66
C LYS A 96 -4.16 -21.84 -8.46
N ALA A 97 -3.43 -22.88 -8.04
CA ALA A 97 -2.46 -22.76 -6.95
C ALA A 97 -1.29 -21.82 -7.30
N ILE A 98 -0.98 -21.67 -8.59
CA ILE A 98 0.06 -20.79 -9.11
C ILE A 98 -0.55 -19.99 -10.27
N SER A 99 -0.47 -18.67 -10.18
CA SER A 99 -0.78 -17.75 -11.28
C SER A 99 0.44 -16.87 -11.57
N LYS A 100 0.74 -16.70 -12.87
CA LYS A 100 1.76 -15.75 -13.34
C LYS A 100 1.08 -14.47 -13.82
N ALA A 101 1.66 -13.33 -13.50
CA ALA A 101 1.28 -12.04 -14.05
C ALA A 101 2.41 -11.03 -13.87
N ASP A 102 2.26 -9.83 -14.43
CA ASP A 102 3.07 -8.67 -14.06
C ASP A 102 2.14 -7.73 -13.26
N PHE A 103 2.22 -7.81 -11.94
CA PHE A 103 1.29 -7.08 -11.06
C PHE A 103 1.70 -5.62 -10.91
N ASP A 104 3.00 -5.33 -10.88
CA ASP A 104 3.55 -3.99 -10.67
C ASP A 104 3.90 -3.25 -11.97
N LYS A 105 3.69 -3.91 -13.12
CA LYS A 105 3.94 -3.41 -14.49
C LYS A 105 5.40 -3.06 -14.74
N ASN A 106 6.32 -3.79 -14.11
CA ASN A 106 7.75 -3.57 -14.27
C ASN A 106 8.36 -4.34 -15.46
N GLY A 107 7.56 -5.12 -16.20
CA GLY A 107 7.95 -5.90 -17.36
C GLY A 107 8.54 -7.27 -17.03
N TYR A 108 8.50 -7.69 -15.77
CA TYR A 108 9.00 -8.99 -15.30
C TYR A 108 7.86 -9.86 -14.77
N THR A 109 8.01 -11.18 -14.87
CA THR A 109 7.02 -12.12 -14.32
C THR A 109 7.03 -12.09 -12.79
N ASP A 110 5.86 -11.94 -12.20
CA ASP A 110 5.51 -12.19 -10.80
C ASP A 110 4.70 -13.48 -10.66
N LEU A 111 4.65 -14.02 -9.43
CA LEU A 111 3.78 -15.14 -9.09
C LEU A 111 2.82 -14.80 -7.95
N LEU A 112 1.56 -15.21 -8.09
CA LEU A 112 0.61 -15.40 -7.00
C LEU A 112 0.52 -16.89 -6.69
N VAL A 113 0.79 -17.26 -5.44
CA VAL A 113 0.91 -18.66 -5.03
C VAL A 113 0.05 -18.93 -3.82
N VAL A 114 -0.87 -19.90 -3.95
CA VAL A 114 -1.69 -20.40 -2.85
C VAL A 114 -1.07 -21.70 -2.31
N GLY A 115 -0.77 -21.70 -1.03
CA GLY A 115 -0.11 -22.83 -0.36
C GLY A 115 -0.43 -22.92 1.11
N ILE A 116 0.42 -23.64 1.83
CA ILE A 116 0.25 -23.97 3.24
C ILE A 116 1.60 -23.83 3.94
N VAL A 117 1.62 -23.19 5.11
CA VAL A 117 2.76 -23.19 6.05
C VAL A 117 2.29 -23.78 7.37
N ASP A 118 2.89 -24.88 7.84
CA ASP A 118 2.51 -25.51 9.11
C ASP A 118 0.98 -25.73 9.25
N LYS A 119 0.34 -26.25 8.20
CA LYS A 119 -1.12 -26.46 8.06
C LYS A 119 -2.00 -25.21 7.97
N ILE A 120 -1.39 -24.03 7.84
CA ILE A 120 -2.11 -22.76 7.72
C ILE A 120 -2.16 -22.35 6.25
N PRO A 121 -3.36 -22.21 5.63
CA PRO A 121 -3.50 -21.64 4.30
C PRO A 121 -2.78 -20.29 4.22
N THR A 122 -1.89 -20.14 3.25
CA THR A 122 -1.03 -18.98 3.08
C THR A 122 -0.97 -18.61 1.61
N ILE A 123 -1.17 -17.33 1.31
CA ILE A 123 -1.03 -16.78 -0.04
C ILE A 123 0.24 -15.97 -0.07
N LEU A 124 1.15 -16.31 -0.99
CA LEU A 124 2.38 -15.59 -1.22
C LEU A 124 2.33 -14.87 -2.57
N THR A 125 2.94 -13.70 -2.62
CA THR A 125 3.28 -13.00 -3.86
C THR A 125 4.80 -13.00 -4.00
N LEU A 126 5.28 -13.45 -5.16
CA LEU A 126 6.68 -13.40 -5.53
C LEU A 126 6.83 -12.31 -6.59
N MET A 127 7.33 -11.15 -6.18
CA MET A 127 7.52 -10.03 -7.09
C MET A 127 8.90 -10.13 -7.73
N GLY A 128 8.94 -10.31 -9.05
CA GLY A 128 10.15 -10.36 -9.85
C GLY A 128 10.62 -8.97 -10.24
N SER A 129 11.92 -8.80 -10.44
CA SER A 129 12.50 -7.56 -10.92
C SER A 129 13.79 -7.83 -11.70
N SER A 130 14.45 -6.76 -12.16
CA SER A 130 15.72 -6.86 -12.87
C SER A 130 16.79 -7.61 -12.06
N GLU A 131 17.80 -8.13 -12.77
CA GLU A 131 18.91 -8.87 -12.16
C GLU A 131 18.47 -10.13 -11.39
N ASN A 132 17.30 -10.70 -11.71
CA ASN A 132 16.72 -11.86 -11.04
C ASN A 132 16.47 -11.65 -9.53
N LYS A 133 16.29 -10.40 -9.09
CA LYS A 133 15.87 -10.11 -7.72
C LYS A 133 14.40 -10.47 -7.55
N ILE A 134 14.11 -11.23 -6.51
CA ILE A 134 12.76 -11.68 -6.15
C ILE A 134 12.48 -11.24 -4.71
N SER A 135 11.31 -10.66 -4.48
CA SER A 135 10.80 -10.45 -3.12
C SER A 135 9.63 -11.40 -2.86
N VAL A 136 9.52 -11.92 -1.63
CA VAL A 136 8.43 -12.80 -1.20
C VAL A 136 7.63 -12.06 -0.15
N ASN A 137 6.35 -11.80 -0.43
CA ASN A 137 5.44 -11.15 0.50
C ASN A 137 4.25 -12.08 0.79
N ILE A 138 3.72 -11.99 2.01
CA ILE A 138 2.48 -12.66 2.36
C ILE A 138 1.31 -11.75 1.98
N LEU A 139 0.38 -12.25 1.16
CA LEU A 139 -0.85 -11.54 0.85
C LEU A 139 -1.86 -11.80 1.97
N SER A 140 -1.73 -11.07 3.07
CA SER A 140 -2.67 -11.20 4.19
C SER A 140 -2.84 -9.88 4.93
N ARG A 141 -4.07 -9.64 5.39
CA ARG A 141 -4.39 -8.57 6.34
C ARG A 141 -3.97 -8.92 7.78
N TRP A 142 -3.63 -10.19 8.05
CA TRP A 142 -3.43 -10.70 9.41
C TRP A 142 -2.54 -11.95 9.50
N ARG A 143 -1.83 -12.12 10.63
CA ARG A 143 -1.02 -13.33 10.90
C ARG A 143 -1.83 -14.54 11.41
N SER A 144 -3.08 -14.37 11.84
CA SER A 144 -3.88 -15.51 12.29
C SER A 144 -4.72 -16.14 11.17
N ARG A 145 -4.27 -17.32 10.76
CA ARG A 145 -5.03 -18.55 10.48
C ARG A 145 -6.48 -18.39 10.04
N ARG A 146 -6.73 -17.72 8.92
CA ARG A 146 -8.04 -17.81 8.27
C ARG A 146 -7.89 -18.22 6.83
N CYS A 147 -8.86 -18.99 6.38
CA CYS A 147 -8.95 -19.45 5.02
C CYS A 147 -9.02 -18.23 4.10
N SER A 148 -8.14 -18.21 3.14
CA SER A 148 -8.17 -17.27 2.04
C SER A 148 -7.81 -18.01 0.75
N ILE A 149 -8.42 -17.58 -0.34
CA ILE A 149 -8.09 -18.01 -1.69
C ILE A 149 -8.01 -16.78 -2.57
N ALA A 150 -7.09 -16.79 -3.53
CA ALA A 150 -6.90 -15.69 -4.45
C ALA A 150 -6.67 -16.21 -5.86
N LYS A 151 -7.07 -15.42 -6.85
CA LYS A 151 -6.72 -15.62 -8.25
C LYS A 151 -6.31 -14.31 -8.88
N ALA A 152 -5.35 -14.38 -9.79
CA ALA A 152 -5.01 -13.26 -10.67
C ALA A 152 -6.08 -13.12 -11.76
N VAL A 153 -6.52 -11.90 -12.03
CA VAL A 153 -7.49 -11.57 -13.09
C VAL A 153 -6.96 -10.37 -13.86
N THR A 154 -6.91 -10.47 -15.18
CA THR A 154 -6.53 -9.35 -16.05
C THR A 154 -7.77 -8.75 -16.66
N GLU A 155 -7.95 -7.45 -16.51
CA GLU A 155 -9.01 -6.67 -17.15
C GLU A 155 -8.37 -5.47 -17.83
N ASP A 156 -8.65 -5.29 -19.12
CA ASP A 156 -7.98 -4.31 -19.98
C ASP A 156 -6.44 -4.46 -19.95
N GLU A 157 -5.74 -3.47 -19.41
CA GLU A 157 -4.28 -3.43 -19.27
C GLU A 157 -3.81 -3.61 -17.81
N ASP A 158 -4.73 -3.87 -16.87
CA ASP A 158 -4.44 -4.01 -15.45
C ASP A 158 -4.55 -5.47 -14.99
N THR A 159 -3.64 -5.86 -14.09
CA THR A 159 -3.72 -7.15 -13.39
C THR A 159 -4.18 -6.92 -11.96
N PHE A 160 -5.24 -7.63 -11.59
CA PHE A 160 -5.83 -7.61 -10.26
C PHE A 160 -5.66 -8.95 -9.55
N ILE A 161 -5.86 -8.93 -8.23
CA ILE A 161 -6.09 -10.13 -7.44
C ILE A 161 -7.53 -10.10 -6.92
N GLU A 162 -8.33 -11.09 -7.31
CA GLU A 162 -9.59 -11.38 -6.62
C GLU A 162 -9.31 -12.25 -5.40
N LEU A 163 -9.46 -11.68 -4.21
CA LEU A 163 -9.25 -12.33 -2.93
C LEU A 163 -10.61 -12.64 -2.28
N LYS A 164 -10.78 -13.88 -1.81
CA LYS A 164 -11.86 -14.27 -0.90
C LYS A 164 -11.28 -14.74 0.42
N TYR A 165 -11.85 -14.30 1.53
CA TYR A 165 -11.30 -14.57 2.87
C TYR A 165 -12.36 -14.44 3.96
N PHE A 166 -12.13 -15.03 5.13
CA PHE A 166 -12.97 -14.79 6.30
C PHE A 166 -12.40 -13.69 7.18
N ARG A 167 -13.23 -12.68 7.52
CA ARG A 167 -12.90 -11.72 8.58
C ARG A 167 -12.90 -12.40 9.96
N PRO A 168 -12.15 -11.87 10.95
CA PRO A 168 -12.36 -12.13 12.36
C PRO A 168 -13.84 -12.26 12.73
N TYR A 169 -14.20 -13.37 13.37
CA TYR A 169 -15.57 -13.69 13.85
C TYR A 169 -16.70 -13.75 12.80
N SER A 170 -16.41 -13.54 11.51
CA SER A 170 -17.39 -13.71 10.44
C SER A 170 -17.49 -15.17 10.00
N GLN A 171 -18.73 -15.66 9.86
CA GLN A 171 -19.02 -16.94 9.19
C GLN A 171 -19.24 -16.76 7.69
N MET A 172 -19.38 -15.53 7.20
CA MET A 172 -19.52 -15.23 5.78
C MET A 172 -18.17 -14.80 5.21
N PRO A 173 -17.79 -15.33 4.04
CA PRO A 173 -16.60 -14.88 3.36
C PRO A 173 -16.81 -13.46 2.85
N ASP A 174 -15.76 -12.66 2.96
CA ASP A 174 -15.65 -11.36 2.34
C ASP A 174 -14.80 -11.48 1.07
N SER A 175 -14.88 -10.46 0.23
CA SER A 175 -14.12 -10.39 -1.00
C SER A 175 -13.46 -9.03 -1.18
N ALA A 176 -12.26 -9.02 -1.75
CA ALA A 176 -11.59 -7.80 -2.16
C ALA A 176 -11.02 -8.00 -3.56
N LYS A 177 -11.11 -6.96 -4.39
CA LYS A 177 -10.34 -6.85 -5.63
C LYS A 177 -9.14 -5.97 -5.33
N LEU A 178 -7.94 -6.50 -5.50
CA LEU A 178 -6.70 -5.83 -5.15
C LEU A 178 -5.92 -5.46 -6.41
N ILE A 179 -5.20 -4.35 -6.34
CA ILE A 179 -4.26 -3.89 -7.36
C ILE A 179 -2.92 -3.58 -6.69
N PHE A 180 -1.82 -3.79 -7.39
CA PHE A 180 -0.50 -3.40 -6.88
C PHE A 180 -0.31 -1.88 -7.03
N LYS A 181 -0.21 -1.17 -5.91
CA LYS A 181 -0.02 0.28 -5.88
C LYS A 181 0.69 0.70 -4.60
N PHE A 182 1.47 1.78 -4.67
CA PHE A 182 2.23 2.28 -3.51
C PHE A 182 3.21 1.24 -2.95
N GLY A 183 3.71 0.35 -3.81
CA GLY A 183 4.67 -0.71 -3.46
C GLY A 183 4.09 -1.89 -2.69
N ASP A 184 2.76 -2.08 -2.70
CA ASP A 184 2.09 -3.27 -2.15
C ASP A 184 0.71 -3.47 -2.81
N PHE A 185 -0.01 -4.54 -2.45
CA PHE A 185 -1.40 -4.72 -2.86
C PHE A 185 -2.35 -3.90 -1.97
N VAL A 186 -3.25 -3.15 -2.61
CA VAL A 186 -4.32 -2.36 -1.95
C VAL A 186 -5.65 -2.64 -2.63
N GLU A 187 -6.78 -2.35 -1.96
CA GLU A 187 -8.09 -2.45 -2.58
C GLU A 187 -8.19 -1.56 -3.83
N TYR A 188 -8.69 -2.12 -4.92
CA TYR A 188 -8.93 -1.37 -6.14
C TYR A 188 -10.02 -0.31 -5.92
N ASN A 189 -9.63 0.95 -6.05
CA ASN A 189 -10.55 2.09 -6.03
C ASN A 189 -10.50 2.85 -7.37
N PRO A 190 -11.50 2.68 -8.26
CA PRO A 190 -11.58 3.42 -9.51
C PRO A 190 -11.99 4.90 -9.33
N LYS A 191 -12.51 5.27 -8.16
CA LYS A 191 -13.04 6.61 -7.86
C LYS A 191 -12.20 7.29 -6.78
N THR A 192 -10.92 7.52 -7.10
CA THR A 192 -10.03 8.27 -6.21
C THR A 192 -10.57 9.68 -5.97
N ARG A 193 -10.51 10.14 -4.72
CA ARG A 193 -10.94 11.48 -4.31
C ARG A 193 -9.77 12.19 -3.67
N ARG A 194 -9.58 13.47 -4.01
CA ARG A 194 -8.59 14.31 -3.35
C ARG A 194 -9.19 14.95 -2.12
N TYR A 195 -8.50 14.87 -1.01
CA TYR A 195 -8.87 15.50 0.25
C TYR A 195 -7.87 16.60 0.60
N ASN A 196 -8.36 17.74 1.10
CA ASN A 196 -7.48 18.75 1.70
C ASN A 196 -7.09 18.28 3.10
N VAL A 197 -6.05 17.47 3.21
CA VAL A 197 -5.54 16.98 4.49
C VAL A 197 -4.77 18.09 5.19
N GLU A 198 -5.24 18.47 6.38
CA GLU A 198 -4.70 19.58 7.18
C GLU A 198 -3.68 19.08 8.22
N LYS A 199 -4.00 17.93 8.83
CA LYS A 199 -3.22 17.35 9.92
C LYS A 199 -3.40 15.83 9.94
N ILE A 200 -2.30 15.11 10.15
CA ILE A 200 -2.29 13.66 10.38
C ILE A 200 -1.68 13.40 11.75
N GLU A 201 -2.41 12.68 12.59
CA GLU A 201 -2.00 12.27 13.93
C GLU A 201 -2.04 10.73 13.98
N TYR A 202 -0.98 10.12 14.47
CA TYR A 202 -0.86 8.67 14.55
C TYR A 202 -0.29 8.24 15.89
N LYS A 203 -0.91 7.25 16.52
CA LYS A 203 -0.39 6.60 17.73
C LYS A 203 -0.25 5.10 17.44
N PHE A 204 0.93 4.55 17.70
CA PHE A 204 1.19 3.13 17.55
C PHE A 204 1.43 2.52 18.92
N ASN A 205 0.43 1.79 19.44
CA ASN A 205 0.40 1.36 20.84
C ASN A 205 0.78 2.50 21.78
N ASP A 206 1.37 2.19 22.92
CA ASP A 206 2.07 3.15 23.74
C ASP A 206 3.53 3.34 23.32
N ALA A 207 3.93 2.95 22.09
CA ALA A 207 5.31 3.01 21.63
C ALA A 207 5.71 4.39 21.06
N PHE A 208 4.84 5.04 20.29
CA PHE A 208 5.06 6.40 19.83
C PHE A 208 3.77 7.10 19.38
N ALA A 209 3.84 8.44 19.34
CA ALA A 209 2.87 9.29 18.67
C ALA A 209 3.58 10.19 17.65
N LEU A 210 3.00 10.34 16.46
CA LEU A 210 3.49 11.13 15.35
C LEU A 210 2.41 12.13 14.93
N GLU A 211 2.80 13.38 14.73
CA GLU A 211 1.97 14.44 14.20
C GLU A 211 2.63 15.02 12.96
N ILE A 212 1.88 15.21 11.87
CA ILE A 212 2.34 15.82 10.62
C ILE A 212 1.34 16.89 10.19
N ASN A 213 1.81 18.11 9.92
CA ASN A 213 1.01 19.23 9.43
C ASN A 213 1.19 19.44 7.91
N THR A 214 0.33 20.22 7.28
CA THR A 214 0.37 20.53 5.81
C THR A 214 1.73 20.98 5.29
N ASN A 215 2.49 21.72 6.08
CA ASN A 215 3.82 22.18 5.71
C ASN A 215 4.92 21.12 5.91
N ARG A 216 4.54 19.86 6.16
CA ARG A 216 5.41 18.72 6.48
C ARG A 216 6.16 18.83 7.81
N LYS A 217 5.95 19.89 8.60
CA LYS A 217 6.49 19.95 9.96
C LYS A 217 5.85 18.84 10.78
N ALA A 218 6.68 18.07 11.44
CA ALA A 218 6.25 16.93 12.21
C ALA A 218 6.83 16.93 13.62
N SER A 219 6.10 16.31 14.54
CA SER A 219 6.60 16.00 15.87
C SER A 219 6.40 14.51 16.16
N LEU A 220 7.42 13.91 16.78
CA LEU A 220 7.45 12.50 17.16
C LEU A 220 7.67 12.43 18.66
N LYS A 221 6.72 11.88 19.40
CA LYS A 221 6.88 11.53 20.82
C LYS A 221 7.15 10.03 20.90
N ALA A 222 8.38 9.65 21.20
CA ALA A 222 8.76 8.24 21.42
C ALA A 222 8.66 7.89 22.91
N THR A 223 8.26 6.66 23.22
CA THR A 223 8.28 6.12 24.60
C THR A 223 9.42 5.11 24.77
N GLU A 224 9.51 4.46 25.94
CA GLU A 224 10.68 3.74 26.47
C GLU A 224 11.38 2.71 25.56
N TYR A 225 10.75 2.25 24.48
CA TYR A 225 11.31 1.22 23.59
C TYR A 225 11.41 1.65 22.13
N ASN A 226 11.20 2.93 21.84
CA ASN A 226 11.12 3.43 20.46
C ASN A 226 12.01 4.64 20.17
N THR A 227 13.02 4.80 21.01
CA THR A 227 13.96 5.91 20.96
C THR A 227 14.84 5.79 19.73
N LEU A 228 14.93 6.85 18.92
CA LEU A 228 15.90 6.91 17.81
C LEU A 228 17.35 6.90 18.30
N ARG A 229 17.55 7.26 19.56
CA ARG A 229 18.83 7.24 20.25
C ARG A 229 18.63 6.66 21.65
N SER A 230 19.49 5.74 22.05
CA SER A 230 19.39 5.00 23.31
C SER A 230 19.55 5.86 24.57
N ASP A 231 19.91 7.14 24.43
CA ASP A 231 20.21 8.06 25.52
C ASP A 231 18.99 8.84 26.05
N TYR A 232 17.82 8.77 25.39
CA TYR A 232 16.65 9.56 25.80
C TYR A 232 15.34 8.77 25.83
N PHE A 233 14.89 8.44 27.04
CA PHE A 233 13.53 7.93 27.31
C PHE A 233 12.50 9.05 27.20
N ASN A 234 11.30 8.73 26.69
CA ASN A 234 10.15 9.65 26.65
C ASN A 234 10.46 11.01 25.96
N ALA A 235 11.28 10.99 24.92
CA ALA A 235 11.70 12.18 24.19
C ALA A 235 10.68 12.63 23.14
N LYS A 236 10.64 13.94 22.94
CA LYS A 236 9.95 14.57 21.82
C LYS A 236 10.99 15.03 20.80
N TYR A 237 10.75 14.66 19.55
CA TYR A 237 11.55 15.05 18.40
C TYR A 237 10.71 15.91 17.48
N ILE A 238 11.35 16.85 16.82
CA ILE A 238 10.77 17.67 15.76
C ILE A 238 11.55 17.46 14.48
N GLY A 239 10.85 17.51 13.36
CA GLY A 239 11.45 17.26 12.07
C GLY A 239 10.58 17.78 10.94
N ARG A 240 11.01 17.47 9.73
CA ARG A 240 10.23 17.72 8.53
C ARG A 240 10.20 16.45 7.70
N ILE A 241 9.00 16.04 7.30
CA ILE A 241 8.83 14.88 6.43
C ILE A 241 9.34 15.23 5.03
N ASP A 242 10.17 14.35 4.47
CA ASP A 242 10.59 14.40 3.08
C ASP A 242 9.40 14.53 2.11
N VAL A 243 9.58 15.27 1.02
CA VAL A 243 8.50 15.58 0.07
C VAL A 243 7.91 14.29 -0.50
N ALA A 244 8.75 13.41 -1.05
CA ALA A 244 8.28 12.22 -1.75
C ALA A 244 7.46 11.30 -0.82
N ARG A 245 7.90 11.14 0.43
CA ARG A 245 7.19 10.32 1.43
C ARG A 245 5.87 10.95 1.88
N TYR A 246 5.83 12.28 2.01
CA TYR A 246 4.59 12.97 2.37
C TYR A 246 3.55 12.85 1.25
N GLU A 247 3.95 13.10 0.00
CA GLU A 247 3.06 12.98 -1.17
C GLU A 247 2.59 11.53 -1.38
N GLU A 248 3.45 10.53 -1.13
CA GLU A 248 3.05 9.12 -1.16
C GLU A 248 1.99 8.82 -0.10
N LEU A 249 2.15 9.31 1.14
CA LEU A 249 1.17 9.15 2.20
C LEU A 249 -0.18 9.79 1.83
N LEU A 250 -0.18 11.01 1.30
CA LEU A 250 -1.39 11.68 0.83
C LEU A 250 -2.05 10.90 -0.32
N SER A 251 -1.26 10.37 -1.24
CA SER A 251 -1.77 9.58 -2.36
C SER A 251 -2.47 8.31 -1.90
N ILE A 252 -1.94 7.64 -0.87
CA ILE A 252 -2.60 6.46 -0.27
C ILE A 252 -3.91 6.88 0.41
N LEU A 253 -3.91 7.97 1.17
CA LEU A 253 -5.12 8.50 1.83
C LEU A 253 -6.23 8.80 0.82
N ASP A 254 -5.92 9.57 -0.22
CA ASP A 254 -6.83 9.90 -1.31
C ASP A 254 -7.36 8.65 -2.02
N TYR A 255 -6.47 7.69 -2.30
CA TYR A 255 -6.84 6.44 -2.96
C TYR A 255 -7.70 5.53 -2.09
N SER A 256 -7.47 5.52 -0.78
CA SER A 256 -8.20 4.67 0.18
C SER A 256 -9.64 5.13 0.44
N ASP A 257 -10.01 6.33 0.01
CA ASP A 257 -11.26 6.99 0.42
C ASP A 257 -11.42 6.97 1.95
N PHE A 258 -10.36 7.36 2.68
CA PHE A 258 -10.28 7.19 4.14
C PHE A 258 -11.51 7.66 4.94
N PRO A 259 -12.31 8.68 4.53
CA PRO A 259 -13.53 9.03 5.24
C PRO A 259 -14.57 7.91 5.32
N SER A 260 -14.62 7.01 4.31
CA SER A 260 -15.59 5.90 4.24
C SER A 260 -15.14 4.64 4.97
N LEU A 261 -13.88 4.56 5.41
CA LEU A 261 -13.37 3.45 6.22
C LEU A 261 -14.14 3.32 7.55
N GLN A 262 -14.07 2.16 8.20
CA GLN A 262 -14.69 2.01 9.53
C GLN A 262 -13.88 2.81 10.57
N ASN A 263 -14.57 3.31 11.60
CA ASN A 263 -13.89 4.02 12.69
C ASN A 263 -13.14 3.05 13.63
N GLN A 264 -13.50 1.76 13.62
CA GLN A 264 -12.89 0.76 14.48
C GLN A 264 -12.73 -0.57 13.74
N TYR A 265 -11.54 -1.15 13.84
CA TYR A 265 -11.23 -2.53 13.47
C TYR A 265 -10.70 -3.24 14.72
N ASP A 266 -11.17 -4.46 14.97
CA ASP A 266 -10.84 -5.21 16.18
C ASP A 266 -10.82 -6.72 15.92
N ILE A 267 -9.89 -7.39 16.56
CA ILE A 267 -9.63 -8.84 16.50
C ILE A 267 -9.95 -9.55 17.81
N GLY A 268 -10.50 -8.86 18.81
CA GLY A 268 -11.12 -9.45 19.99
C GLY A 268 -10.17 -10.22 20.92
N GLY A 269 -8.92 -9.79 21.04
CA GLY A 269 -7.97 -10.39 21.99
C GLY A 269 -7.03 -9.36 22.60
N SER A 270 -6.38 -9.70 23.72
CA SER A 270 -5.40 -8.82 24.36
C SER A 270 -4.01 -8.96 23.73
N HIS A 271 -3.14 -7.98 23.95
CA HIS A 271 -1.71 -7.97 23.56
C HIS A 271 -1.40 -7.80 22.07
N PHE A 272 -2.37 -7.44 21.24
CA PHE A 272 -2.09 -7.10 19.85
C PHE A 272 -1.72 -5.63 19.65
N SER A 273 -0.86 -5.39 18.66
CA SER A 273 -0.52 -4.02 18.26
C SER A 273 -1.74 -3.28 17.73
N SER A 274 -1.79 -1.98 17.97
CA SER A 274 -2.88 -1.08 17.65
C SER A 274 -2.36 0.17 17.00
N GLY A 275 -2.98 0.58 15.90
CA GLY A 275 -2.76 1.88 15.27
C GLY A 275 -3.98 2.77 15.52
N ILE A 276 -3.77 3.99 15.99
CA ILE A 276 -4.82 5.02 16.04
C ILE A 276 -4.42 6.11 15.04
N LEU A 277 -5.20 6.24 13.98
CA LEU A 277 -5.02 7.25 12.94
C LEU A 277 -6.12 8.29 13.06
N LYS A 278 -5.74 9.55 13.24
CA LYS A 278 -6.63 10.70 13.23
C LYS A 278 -6.23 11.65 12.12
N ILE A 279 -7.18 12.04 11.28
CA ILE A 279 -6.96 12.89 10.12
C ILE A 279 -7.92 14.07 10.22
N THR A 280 -7.38 15.29 10.21
CA THR A 280 -8.15 16.52 10.06
C THR A 280 -8.09 16.94 8.59
N TYR A 281 -9.24 17.19 7.96
CA TYR A 281 -9.34 17.44 6.52
C TYR A 281 -10.55 18.32 6.16
N ASN A 282 -10.56 18.89 4.95
CA ASN A 282 -11.70 19.60 4.36
C ASN A 282 -12.38 20.61 5.31
N ASN A 283 -11.60 21.59 5.80
CA ASN A 283 -12.01 22.64 6.72
C ASN A 283 -12.36 22.12 8.12
N GLY A 284 -11.46 21.30 8.68
CA GLY A 284 -11.56 20.84 10.07
C GLY A 284 -12.44 19.61 10.33
N LEU A 285 -12.92 18.91 9.29
CA LEU A 285 -13.55 17.59 9.48
C LEU A 285 -12.53 16.62 10.06
N VAL A 286 -12.98 15.70 10.91
CA VAL A 286 -12.09 14.76 11.61
C VAL A 286 -12.53 13.33 11.36
N LYS A 287 -11.61 12.50 10.87
CA LYS A 287 -11.74 11.04 10.84
C LYS A 287 -10.82 10.44 11.89
N ILE A 288 -11.34 9.53 12.71
CA ILE A 288 -10.54 8.75 13.67
C ILE A 288 -10.77 7.27 13.37
N ILE A 289 -9.69 6.52 13.19
CA ILE A 289 -9.67 5.09 12.94
C ILE A 289 -8.82 4.43 14.03
N VAL A 290 -9.43 3.55 14.81
CA VAL A 290 -8.75 2.70 15.79
C VAL A 290 -8.66 1.30 15.19
N ASP A 291 -7.45 0.81 14.97
CA ASP A 291 -7.20 -0.48 14.33
C ASP A 291 -6.44 -1.39 15.28
N HIS A 292 -7.18 -2.12 16.11
CA HIS A 292 -6.64 -3.10 17.03
C HIS A 292 -6.33 -4.39 16.27
N GLY A 293 -5.05 -4.79 16.28
CA GLY A 293 -4.52 -5.85 15.44
C GLY A 293 -3.94 -5.39 14.11
N LEU A 294 -4.08 -4.12 13.70
CA LEU A 294 -3.65 -3.70 12.36
C LEU A 294 -4.28 -4.60 11.27
N ILE A 295 -5.57 -4.88 11.43
CA ILE A 295 -6.38 -5.73 10.55
C ILE A 295 -7.31 -4.90 9.66
N GLY A 296 -7.07 -3.60 9.60
CA GLY A 296 -7.66 -2.68 8.65
C GLY A 296 -7.59 -3.15 7.21
N THR A 297 -8.18 -2.37 6.32
CA THR A 297 -8.09 -2.60 4.87
C THR A 297 -6.62 -2.69 4.42
N PHE A 298 -6.34 -3.29 3.27
CA PHE A 298 -4.98 -3.33 2.73
C PHE A 298 -4.39 -1.92 2.57
N ALA A 299 -5.19 -0.96 2.10
CA ALA A 299 -4.79 0.44 2.04
C ALA A 299 -4.49 1.03 3.44
N LEU A 300 -5.27 0.70 4.47
CA LEU A 300 -5.02 1.15 5.85
C LEU A 300 -3.76 0.53 6.44
N ASN A 301 -3.50 -0.75 6.18
CA ASN A 301 -2.25 -1.42 6.54
C ASN A 301 -1.06 -0.70 5.90
N ARG A 302 -1.20 -0.29 4.63
CA ARG A 302 -0.16 0.48 3.96
C ARG A 302 0.08 1.85 4.63
N ILE A 303 -0.98 2.52 5.08
CA ILE A 303 -0.85 3.76 5.86
C ILE A 303 -0.07 3.51 7.16
N HIS A 304 -0.42 2.46 7.91
CA HIS A 304 0.30 2.10 9.14
C HIS A 304 1.80 1.89 8.88
N ASP A 305 2.15 1.13 7.84
CA ASP A 305 3.55 0.89 7.46
C ASP A 305 4.29 2.19 7.15
N LYS A 306 3.66 3.10 6.42
CA LYS A 306 4.26 4.41 6.12
C LYS A 306 4.46 5.26 7.38
N MET A 307 3.48 5.28 8.28
CA MET A 307 3.59 6.02 9.54
C MET A 307 4.69 5.46 10.45
N VAL A 308 4.83 4.13 10.51
CA VAL A 308 5.92 3.48 11.24
C VAL A 308 7.28 3.77 10.59
N ALA A 309 7.39 3.71 9.27
CA ALA A 309 8.64 3.97 8.55
C ALA A 309 9.08 5.44 8.64
N ILE A 310 8.15 6.40 8.70
CA ILE A 310 8.45 7.82 8.92
C ILE A 310 9.22 8.03 10.23
N ARG A 311 9.00 7.21 11.25
CA ARG A 311 9.73 7.30 12.52
C ARG A 311 11.25 7.22 12.32
N THR A 312 11.74 6.35 11.44
CA THR A 312 13.18 6.07 11.30
C THR A 312 13.83 6.69 10.07
N ASN A 313 13.04 7.20 9.12
CA ASN A 313 13.52 7.59 7.80
C ASN A 313 13.50 9.11 7.57
N GLN A 314 13.57 9.90 8.65
CA GLN A 314 13.63 11.36 8.60
C GLN A 314 14.76 11.87 9.48
N GLU A 315 15.20 13.10 9.22
CA GLU A 315 16.11 13.82 10.11
C GLU A 315 15.33 14.38 11.30
N TRP A 316 15.42 13.68 12.42
CA TRP A 316 14.79 14.07 13.68
C TRP A 316 15.75 14.83 14.57
N LYS A 317 15.31 15.99 15.08
CA LYS A 317 16.04 16.77 16.10
C LYS A 317 15.31 16.67 17.43
N LEU A 318 16.06 16.41 18.49
CA LEU A 318 15.51 16.43 19.84
C LEU A 318 14.93 17.82 20.11
N GLU A 319 13.65 17.88 20.50
CA GLU A 319 13.07 19.12 21.02
C GLU A 319 13.72 19.40 22.37
N ALA A 320 14.37 20.56 22.51
CA ALA A 320 15.21 20.87 23.66
C ALA A 320 14.51 20.46 24.98
N PRO A 321 15.15 19.61 25.80
CA PRO A 321 14.49 19.07 26.97
C PRO A 321 14.17 20.20 27.94
N LYS A 322 12.92 20.27 28.39
CA LYS A 322 12.58 20.97 29.63
C LYS A 322 13.20 20.19 30.78
N ALA A 323 14.49 20.45 31.06
CA ALA A 323 15.32 19.77 32.07
C ALA A 323 15.27 18.23 32.00
N LEU A 324 16.30 17.61 31.41
CA LEU A 324 16.48 16.16 31.50
C LEU A 324 16.53 15.77 32.98
N ILE A 325 15.65 14.87 33.42
CA ILE A 325 15.85 14.17 34.68
C ILE A 325 16.98 13.17 34.40
N PRO A 326 18.18 13.34 34.97
CA PRO A 326 19.25 12.37 34.76
C PRO A 326 18.78 11.00 35.23
N LEU A 327 19.15 9.96 34.47
CA LEU A 327 18.89 8.57 34.87
C LEU A 327 19.42 8.36 36.29
N PRO A 328 18.67 7.70 37.20
CA PRO A 328 19.22 7.32 38.48
C PRO A 328 20.47 6.48 38.20
N SER A 329 21.60 6.91 38.75
CA SER A 329 22.86 6.17 38.67
C SER A 329 22.60 4.77 39.21
N VAL A 330 22.70 3.76 38.34
CA VAL A 330 22.69 2.37 38.79
C VAL A 330 23.96 2.19 39.62
N SER A 331 23.80 2.10 40.93
CA SER A 331 24.88 1.68 41.81
C SER A 331 25.07 0.19 41.59
N ASN A 332 26.26 -0.20 41.14
CA ASN A 332 26.69 -1.59 41.02
C ASN A 332 26.85 -2.23 42.40
#